data_AF-A0A0H3J216-F1
#
_entry.id   AF-A0A0H3J216-F1
#
_cell.length_a   1.000
_cell.length_b   1.000
_cell.length_c   1.000
_cell.angle_alpha   90.00
_cell.angle_beta   90.00
_cell.angle_gamma   90.00
#
_symmetry.space_group_name_H-M   'P 1'
#
loop_
_entity.id
_entity.type
_entity.pdbx_description
1 polymer ?
#
loop_
_entity_poly.entity_id
_entity_poly.type
_entity_poly.pdbx_seq_one_letter_code
_entity_poly.pdbx_strand_id
1 'polypeptide(L)'
;MIFVNKDNIFTVDGKVVSRICYNKNLLTGEFNILNKEILNSDVEFKNNSIMIMENEEIYIKYITIPRVSRDKAEKIVRDELNSYYGIQENITFTYSILKKNKTNMELGVFYINSKNLNDMNLKNIKALYLIQFCYAEYLKSIIKQDKYIFLFLHNSKLYTIYCDKGLIKYNYIFRNFKESSEEFKACLDYFINLNREIKHSFKVIYISGVKEEIIADIKKIYNFENLGKIEEDKLFKKVV
;
A
#
# COMPACT_ATOMS: atom_id res chain seq x y z
N MET A 1 -7.67 -23.98 22.83
CA MET A 1 -7.51 -22.81 21.95
C MET A 1 -6.61 -23.24 20.78
N ILE A 2 -7.09 -23.21 19.53
CA ILE A 2 -6.37 -23.80 18.38
C ILE A 2 -5.59 -22.68 17.67
N PHE A 3 -4.28 -22.70 17.86
CA PHE A 3 -3.31 -21.83 17.21
C PHE A 3 -2.62 -22.59 16.08
N VAL A 4 -2.46 -21.95 14.93
CA VAL A 4 -1.74 -22.52 13.79
C VAL A 4 -0.55 -21.63 13.47
N ASN A 5 0.64 -22.22 13.56
CA ASN A 5 1.88 -21.57 13.11
C ASN A 5 1.98 -21.66 11.59
N LYS A 6 2.29 -20.53 10.96
CA LYS A 6 2.42 -20.40 9.51
C LYS A 6 3.58 -19.48 9.18
N ASP A 7 4.15 -19.66 8.01
CA ASP A 7 5.32 -18.91 7.52
C ASP A 7 5.17 -18.56 6.03
N ASN A 8 3.93 -18.26 5.62
CA ASN A 8 3.56 -18.04 4.23
C ASN A 8 3.38 -16.55 3.88
N ILE A 9 3.91 -15.62 4.69
CA ILE A 9 3.92 -14.19 4.36
C ILE A 9 5.36 -13.77 4.09
N PHE A 10 5.56 -13.04 3.01
CA PHE A 10 6.86 -12.57 2.57
C PHE A 10 6.81 -11.06 2.34
N THR A 11 7.75 -10.31 2.89
CA THR A 11 7.96 -8.90 2.55
C THR A 11 9.08 -8.77 1.53
N VAL A 12 8.94 -7.90 0.55
CA VAL A 12 9.93 -7.67 -0.51
C VAL A 12 10.26 -6.19 -0.59
N ASP A 13 11.52 -5.82 -0.33
CA ASP A 13 12.05 -4.46 -0.54
C ASP A 13 13.22 -4.53 -1.55
N GLY A 14 12.91 -4.22 -2.81
CA GLY A 14 13.84 -4.44 -3.92
C GLY A 14 14.23 -5.92 -4.03
N LYS A 15 15.50 -6.24 -3.79
CA LYS A 15 16.03 -7.61 -3.82
C LYS A 15 16.01 -8.32 -2.47
N VAL A 16 15.70 -7.60 -1.39
CA VAL A 16 15.68 -8.16 -0.05
C VAL A 16 14.32 -8.80 0.19
N VAL A 17 14.30 -10.10 0.43
CA VAL A 17 13.09 -10.84 0.78
C VAL A 17 13.17 -11.22 2.25
N SER A 18 12.10 -11.00 3.01
CA SER A 18 11.98 -11.52 4.37
C SER A 18 10.76 -12.41 4.50
N ARG A 19 10.89 -13.51 5.22
CA ARG A 19 9.80 -14.40 5.60
C ARG A 19 9.29 -14.04 6.98
N ILE A 20 7.98 -13.97 7.12
CA ILE A 20 7.30 -13.70 8.38
C ILE A 20 6.70 -15.02 8.89
N CYS A 21 7.19 -15.48 10.04
CA CYS A 21 6.53 -16.56 10.77
C CYS A 21 5.54 -15.95 11.76
N TYR A 22 4.32 -16.45 11.79
CA TYR A 22 3.26 -15.96 12.63
C TYR A 22 2.43 -17.11 13.20
N ASN A 23 1.72 -16.80 14.28
CA ASN A 23 0.69 -17.65 14.84
C ASN A 23 -0.68 -16.99 14.64
N LYS A 24 -1.67 -17.76 14.17
CA LYS A 24 -3.06 -17.32 14.05
C LYS A 24 -3.98 -18.22 14.85
N ASN A 25 -4.77 -17.61 15.73
CA ASN A 25 -5.87 -18.27 16.42
C ASN A 25 -7.06 -18.38 15.48
N LEU A 26 -7.53 -19.60 15.23
CA LEU A 26 -8.64 -19.81 14.28
C LEU A 26 -10.00 -19.36 14.85
N LEU A 27 -10.14 -19.28 16.18
CA LEU A 27 -11.40 -18.92 16.83
C LEU A 27 -11.50 -17.42 17.09
N THR A 28 -10.45 -16.81 17.63
CA THR A 28 -10.44 -15.38 17.98
C THR A 28 -9.94 -14.49 16.83
N GLY A 29 -9.29 -15.10 15.83
CA GLY A 29 -8.59 -14.36 14.77
C GLY A 29 -7.38 -13.58 15.29
N GLU A 30 -6.92 -13.84 16.51
CA GLU A 30 -5.65 -13.30 17.03
C GLU A 30 -4.50 -13.68 16.08
N PHE A 31 -3.62 -12.73 15.82
CA PHE A 31 -2.52 -12.86 14.87
C PHE A 31 -1.29 -12.21 15.51
N ASN A 32 -0.24 -13.00 15.70
CA ASN A 32 0.99 -12.56 16.33
C ASN A 32 2.18 -12.97 15.46
N ILE A 33 3.03 -12.03 15.07
CA ILE A 33 4.29 -12.33 14.39
C ILE A 33 5.28 -12.85 15.42
N LEU A 34 5.87 -14.01 15.13
CA LEU A 34 6.84 -14.67 15.99
C LEU A 34 8.26 -14.24 15.63
N ASN A 35 8.56 -14.18 14.33
CA ASN A 35 9.85 -13.71 13.83
C ASN A 35 9.74 -13.19 12.38
N LYS A 36 10.76 -12.45 11.98
CA LYS A 36 11.02 -12.01 10.61
C LYS A 36 12.45 -12.43 10.26
N GLU A 37 12.58 -13.25 9.23
CA GLU A 37 13.86 -13.79 8.78
C GLU A 37 14.18 -13.25 7.39
N ILE A 38 15.36 -12.65 7.24
CA ILE A 38 15.85 -12.20 5.94
C ILE A 38 16.36 -13.41 5.18
N LEU A 39 15.89 -13.59 3.94
CA LEU A 39 16.25 -14.68 3.06
C LEU A 39 17.22 -14.19 1.97
N ASN A 40 17.99 -15.14 1.42
CA ASN A 40 18.79 -14.93 0.22
C ASN A 40 17.89 -14.83 -1.02
N SER A 41 18.43 -14.38 -2.16
CA SER A 41 17.68 -14.05 -3.38
C SER A 41 16.87 -15.22 -3.99
N ASP A 42 17.26 -16.46 -3.74
CA ASP A 42 16.61 -17.66 -4.30
C ASP A 42 15.53 -18.19 -3.33
N VAL A 43 14.43 -17.45 -3.19
CA VAL A 43 13.33 -17.83 -2.31
C VAL A 43 12.33 -18.72 -3.04
N GLU A 44 12.14 -19.94 -2.54
CA GLU A 44 10.99 -20.76 -2.91
C GLU A 44 9.76 -20.43 -2.05
N PHE A 45 8.72 -19.92 -2.69
CA PHE A 45 7.46 -19.62 -2.01
C PHE A 45 6.65 -20.91 -1.79
N LYS A 46 6.13 -21.09 -0.58
CA LYS A 46 5.20 -22.18 -0.26
C LYS A 46 3.84 -21.94 -0.92
N ASN A 47 3.04 -23.00 -1.08
CA ASN A 47 1.67 -22.88 -1.58
C ASN A 47 0.85 -21.90 -0.73
N ASN A 48 0.06 -21.07 -1.42
CA ASN A 48 -0.77 -20.02 -0.81
C ASN A 48 0.03 -18.94 -0.06
N SER A 49 1.22 -18.60 -0.54
CA SER A 49 2.01 -17.52 0.02
C SER A 49 1.42 -16.14 -0.31
N ILE A 50 1.56 -15.20 0.63
CA ILE A 50 1.19 -13.80 0.47
C ILE A 50 2.48 -13.01 0.37
N MET A 51 2.58 -12.17 -0.66
CA MET A 51 3.69 -11.25 -0.85
C MET A 51 3.25 -9.83 -0.51
N ILE A 52 4.06 -9.10 0.24
CA ILE A 52 3.87 -7.69 0.56
C ILE A 52 5.09 -6.95 0.02
N MET A 53 4.90 -6.22 -1.07
CA MET A 53 5.96 -5.37 -1.61
C MET A 53 6.02 -4.05 -0.85
N GLU A 54 7.24 -3.65 -0.58
CA GLU A 54 7.61 -2.37 0.01
C GLU A 54 8.37 -1.57 -1.05
N ASN A 55 8.53 -0.27 -0.81
CA ASN A 55 9.37 0.62 -1.61
C ASN A 55 8.93 0.79 -3.09
N GLU A 56 7.74 0.32 -3.44
CA GLU A 56 7.11 0.50 -4.75
C GLU A 56 6.01 1.57 -4.70
N GLU A 57 6.09 2.54 -5.63
CA GLU A 57 5.04 3.55 -5.79
C GLU A 57 3.88 3.01 -6.62
N ILE A 58 2.66 3.36 -6.22
CA ILE A 58 1.45 2.94 -6.90
C ILE A 58 1.15 3.94 -8.01
N TYR A 59 1.12 3.50 -9.26
CA TYR A 59 0.55 4.30 -10.32
C TYR A 59 -0.97 4.07 -10.36
N ILE A 60 -1.73 5.16 -10.48
CA ILE A 60 -3.18 5.13 -10.38
C ILE A 60 -3.77 5.80 -11.61
N LYS A 61 -4.67 5.11 -12.31
CA LYS A 61 -5.38 5.64 -13.47
C LYS A 61 -6.88 5.42 -13.34
N TYR A 62 -7.65 6.47 -13.60
CA TYR A 62 -9.11 6.38 -13.68
C TYR A 62 -9.55 6.24 -15.12
N ILE A 63 -10.29 5.17 -15.41
CA ILE A 63 -10.81 4.90 -16.75
C ILE A 63 -12.32 4.63 -16.71
N THR A 64 -13.01 4.95 -17.79
CA THR A 64 -14.41 4.59 -17.99
C THR A 64 -14.50 3.63 -19.15
N ILE A 65 -15.11 2.47 -18.92
CA ILE A 65 -15.25 1.42 -19.95
C ILE A 65 -16.70 0.96 -20.06
N PRO A 66 -17.10 0.32 -21.17
CA PRO A 66 -18.43 -0.29 -21.28
C PRO A 66 -18.66 -1.32 -20.18
N ARG A 67 -19.92 -1.51 -19.80
CA ARG A 67 -20.31 -2.53 -18.82
C ARG A 67 -20.08 -3.91 -19.40
N VAL A 68 -19.06 -4.60 -18.90
CA VAL A 68 -18.66 -5.94 -19.35
C VAL A 68 -18.43 -6.91 -18.19
N SER A 69 -18.19 -8.19 -18.50
CA SER A 69 -17.75 -9.19 -17.53
C SER A 69 -16.37 -8.84 -16.97
N ARG A 70 -16.01 -9.46 -15.83
CA ARG A 70 -14.71 -9.26 -15.18
C ARG A 70 -13.55 -9.54 -16.13
N ASP A 71 -13.56 -10.69 -16.82
CA ASP A 71 -12.48 -11.09 -17.71
C ASP A 71 -12.29 -10.12 -18.89
N LYS A 72 -13.39 -9.56 -19.40
CA LYS A 72 -13.34 -8.53 -20.45
C LYS A 72 -12.82 -7.20 -19.91
N ALA A 73 -13.21 -6.82 -18.69
CA ALA A 73 -12.68 -5.62 -18.04
C ALA A 73 -11.17 -5.74 -17.82
N GLU A 74 -10.71 -6.90 -17.35
CA GLU A 74 -9.29 -7.17 -17.17
C GLU A 74 -8.52 -7.05 -18.49
N LYS A 75 -9.05 -7.64 -19.57
CA LYS A 75 -8.46 -7.48 -20.91
C LYS A 75 -8.38 -6.01 -21.34
N ILE A 76 -9.46 -5.25 -21.19
CA ILE A 76 -9.49 -3.82 -21.56
C ILE A 76 -8.46 -3.03 -20.74
N VAL A 77 -8.36 -3.27 -19.43
CA VAL A 77 -7.36 -2.60 -18.58
C VAL A 77 -5.94 -2.96 -19.02
N ARG A 78 -5.69 -4.23 -19.33
CA ARG A 78 -4.39 -4.71 -19.80
C ARG A 78 -3.99 -4.06 -21.14
N ASP A 79 -4.91 -4.05 -22.10
CA ASP A 79 -4.69 -3.45 -23.43
C ASP A 79 -4.46 -1.94 -23.30
N GLU A 80 -5.22 -1.27 -22.43
CA GLU A 80 -5.01 0.14 -22.09
C GLU A 80 -3.60 0.36 -21.55
N LEU A 81 -3.17 -0.36 -20.50
CA LEU A 81 -1.83 -0.21 -19.92
C LEU A 81 -0.72 -0.50 -20.94
N ASN A 82 -0.86 -1.54 -21.74
CA ASN A 82 0.08 -1.88 -22.81
C ASN A 82 0.21 -0.77 -23.86
N SER A 83 -0.86 -0.01 -24.14
CA SER A 83 -0.81 1.08 -25.11
C SER A 83 0.04 2.27 -24.65
N TYR A 84 0.11 2.54 -23.34
CA TYR A 84 0.89 3.65 -22.78
C TYR A 84 2.37 3.31 -22.60
N TYR A 85 2.65 2.08 -22.16
CA TYR A 85 3.99 1.69 -21.70
C TYR A 85 4.69 0.71 -22.64
N GLY A 86 3.98 0.20 -23.66
CA GLY A 86 4.46 -0.85 -24.54
C GLY A 86 4.41 -2.23 -23.89
N ILE A 87 4.43 -3.27 -24.72
CA ILE A 87 4.31 -4.68 -24.30
C ILE A 87 5.53 -5.15 -23.48
N GLN A 88 6.65 -4.41 -23.53
CA GLN A 88 7.91 -4.78 -22.89
C GLN A 88 8.00 -4.42 -21.40
N GLU A 89 7.09 -3.59 -20.88
CA GLU A 89 7.06 -3.33 -19.44
C GLU A 89 6.32 -4.45 -18.72
N ASN A 90 7.00 -5.08 -17.75
CA ASN A 90 6.37 -6.04 -16.86
C ASN A 90 5.49 -5.28 -15.87
N ILE A 91 4.23 -5.05 -16.25
CA ILE A 91 3.25 -4.34 -15.44
C ILE A 91 2.35 -5.34 -14.71
N THR A 92 2.32 -5.24 -13.39
CA THR A 92 1.31 -5.89 -12.55
C THR A 92 0.27 -4.86 -12.18
N PHE A 93 -1.00 -5.23 -12.31
CA PHE A 93 -2.10 -4.32 -11.99
C PHE A 93 -3.26 -5.03 -11.29
N THR A 94 -4.08 -4.21 -10.65
CA THR A 94 -5.41 -4.55 -10.17
C THR A 94 -6.35 -3.37 -10.46
N TYR A 95 -7.66 -3.58 -10.30
CA TYR A 95 -8.62 -2.50 -10.45
C TYR A 95 -9.80 -2.65 -9.50
N SER A 96 -10.36 -1.51 -9.12
CA SER A 96 -11.60 -1.41 -8.33
C SER A 96 -12.69 -0.77 -9.17
N ILE A 97 -13.89 -1.35 -9.13
CA ILE A 97 -15.08 -0.73 -9.75
C ILE A 97 -15.57 0.36 -8.80
N LEU A 98 -15.47 1.62 -9.24
CA LEU A 98 -15.88 2.79 -8.46
C LEU A 98 -17.37 3.08 -8.62
N LYS A 99 -17.85 2.93 -9.86
CA LYS A 99 -19.25 3.15 -10.22
C LYS A 99 -19.63 2.25 -11.38
N LYS A 100 -20.89 1.82 -11.42
CA LYS A 100 -21.43 0.99 -12.50
C LYS A 100 -22.85 1.42 -12.80
N ASN A 101 -23.15 1.70 -14.06
CA ASN A 101 -24.50 2.00 -14.52
C ASN A 101 -24.95 0.95 -15.57
N LYS A 102 -25.99 1.24 -16.36
CA LYS A 102 -26.50 0.30 -17.37
C LYS A 102 -25.55 0.10 -18.55
N THR A 103 -24.78 1.12 -18.92
CA THR A 103 -23.95 1.13 -20.14
C THR A 103 -22.45 1.08 -19.85
N ASN A 104 -22.00 1.70 -18.75
CA ASN A 104 -20.60 1.94 -18.45
C ASN A 104 -20.25 1.55 -17.01
N MET A 105 -18.95 1.42 -16.75
CA MET A 105 -18.38 1.36 -15.41
C MET A 105 -17.10 2.19 -15.32
N GLU A 106 -16.92 2.84 -14.18
CA GLU A 106 -15.76 3.66 -13.83
C GLU A 106 -14.83 2.79 -12.97
N LEU A 107 -13.56 2.70 -13.38
CA LEU A 107 -12.54 1.90 -12.72
C LEU A 107 -11.43 2.79 -12.18
N GLY A 108 -10.94 2.47 -10.98
CA GLY A 108 -9.63 2.89 -10.52
C GLY A 108 -8.65 1.74 -10.76
N VAL A 109 -7.72 1.92 -11.69
CA VAL A 109 -6.67 0.96 -12.03
C VAL A 109 -5.42 1.33 -11.24
N PHE A 110 -4.87 0.35 -10.53
CA PHE A 110 -3.66 0.48 -9.73
C PHE A 110 -2.61 -0.44 -10.32
N TYR A 111 -1.43 0.07 -10.62
CA TYR A 111 -0.38 -0.71 -11.26
C TYR A 111 1.01 -0.30 -10.78
N ILE A 112 1.96 -1.22 -10.94
CA ILE A 112 3.37 -1.03 -10.61
C ILE A 112 4.24 -1.54 -11.74
N ASN A 113 5.46 -0.98 -11.85
CA ASN A 113 6.50 -1.60 -12.65
C ASN A 113 7.05 -2.80 -11.87
N SER A 114 6.82 -4.00 -12.39
CA SER A 114 7.12 -5.26 -11.71
C SER A 114 8.49 -5.83 -12.09
N LYS A 115 9.41 -5.01 -12.60
CA LYS A 115 10.77 -5.46 -12.93
C LYS A 115 11.45 -6.19 -11.76
N ASN A 116 11.22 -5.74 -10.53
CA ASN A 116 11.77 -6.36 -9.32
C ASN A 116 11.19 -7.76 -9.03
N LEU A 117 10.09 -8.14 -9.68
CA LEU A 117 9.48 -9.46 -9.56
C LEU A 117 9.94 -10.45 -10.66
N ASN A 118 10.66 -9.97 -11.67
CA ASN A 118 10.99 -10.78 -12.85
C ASN A 118 11.78 -12.05 -12.53
N ASP A 119 12.67 -11.95 -11.55
CA ASP A 119 13.57 -13.03 -11.15
C ASP A 119 12.93 -13.95 -10.08
N MET A 120 11.69 -13.65 -9.64
CA MET A 120 11.01 -14.39 -8.59
C MET A 120 10.03 -15.42 -9.15
N ASN A 121 10.04 -16.64 -8.61
CA ASN A 121 9.07 -17.68 -8.97
C ASN A 121 7.71 -17.46 -8.27
N LEU A 122 6.83 -16.66 -8.88
CA LEU A 122 5.55 -16.28 -8.28
C LEU A 122 4.45 -17.36 -8.31
N LYS A 123 4.73 -18.57 -8.82
CA LYS A 123 3.70 -19.61 -9.06
C LYS A 123 2.87 -19.96 -7.83
N ASN A 124 3.47 -19.91 -6.64
CA ASN A 124 2.82 -20.28 -5.39
C ASN A 124 2.30 -19.08 -4.58
N ILE A 125 2.45 -17.86 -5.11
CA ILE A 125 1.90 -16.65 -4.52
C ILE A 125 0.40 -16.59 -4.82
N LYS A 126 -0.40 -16.56 -3.75
CA LYS A 126 -1.86 -16.38 -3.81
C LYS A 126 -2.25 -14.92 -4.00
N ALA A 127 -1.52 -14.01 -3.37
CA ALA A 127 -1.84 -12.60 -3.36
C ALA A 127 -0.58 -11.76 -3.21
N LEU A 128 -0.60 -10.60 -3.88
CA LEU A 128 0.42 -9.56 -3.78
C LEU A 128 -0.23 -8.29 -3.28
N TYR A 129 0.33 -7.70 -2.23
CA TYR A 129 -0.08 -6.43 -1.65
C TYR A 129 1.07 -5.44 -1.70
N LEU A 130 0.73 -4.16 -1.75
CA LEU A 130 1.69 -3.09 -1.48
C LEU A 130 1.50 -2.66 -0.03
N ILE A 131 2.59 -2.29 0.66
CA ILE A 131 2.52 -1.90 2.08
C ILE A 131 1.52 -0.76 2.31
N GLN A 132 1.41 0.19 1.38
CA GLN A 132 0.44 1.28 1.42
C GLN A 132 -1.01 0.77 1.49
N PHE A 133 -1.35 -0.31 0.76
CA PHE A 133 -2.69 -0.91 0.82
C PHE A 133 -2.94 -1.60 2.16
N CYS A 134 -1.92 -2.23 2.75
CA CYS A 134 -2.03 -2.84 4.08
C CYS A 134 -2.38 -1.78 5.14
N TYR A 135 -1.69 -0.63 5.10
CA TYR A 135 -2.03 0.52 5.95
C TYR A 135 -3.43 1.06 5.65
N ALA A 136 -3.78 1.29 4.38
CA ALA A 136 -5.09 1.82 4.01
C ALA A 136 -6.25 0.92 4.51
N GLU A 137 -6.12 -0.41 4.38
CA GLU A 137 -7.12 -1.35 4.89
C GLU A 137 -7.22 -1.34 6.43
N TYR A 138 -6.09 -1.25 7.13
CA TYR A 138 -6.11 -1.10 8.58
C TYR A 138 -6.80 0.21 9.01
N LEU A 139 -6.45 1.32 8.35
CA LEU A 139 -6.96 2.65 8.66
C LEU A 139 -8.46 2.79 8.47
N LYS A 140 -9.06 2.10 7.50
CA LYS A 140 -10.53 2.04 7.32
C LYS A 140 -11.28 1.61 8.59
N SER A 141 -10.63 0.84 9.47
CA SER A 141 -11.25 0.38 10.72
C SER A 141 -11.13 1.36 11.89
N ILE A 142 -10.32 2.41 11.78
CA ILE A 142 -10.04 3.34 12.88
C ILE A 142 -10.26 4.82 12.51
N ILE A 143 -10.15 5.20 11.24
CA ILE A 143 -10.37 6.56 10.75
C ILE A 143 -11.78 6.65 10.15
N LYS A 144 -12.54 7.66 10.59
CA LYS A 144 -13.91 7.92 10.10
C LYS A 144 -13.96 8.96 8.99
N GLN A 145 -12.90 9.76 8.85
CA GLN A 145 -12.81 10.83 7.88
C GLN A 145 -12.66 10.24 6.48
N ASP A 146 -13.51 10.70 5.55
CA ASP A 146 -13.45 10.25 4.16
C ASP A 146 -12.16 10.69 3.46
N LYS A 147 -11.70 11.92 3.74
CA LYS A 147 -10.57 12.55 3.07
C LYS A 147 -9.48 12.94 4.05
N TYR A 148 -8.32 12.34 3.90
CA TYR A 148 -7.16 12.59 4.76
C TYR A 148 -5.85 12.29 4.04
N ILE A 149 -4.77 12.91 4.53
CA ILE A 149 -3.40 12.48 4.24
C ILE A 149 -2.95 11.58 5.37
N PHE A 150 -2.26 10.49 5.04
CA PHE A 150 -1.58 9.65 6.01
C PHE A 150 -0.11 9.54 5.66
N LEU A 151 0.76 9.83 6.63
CA LEU A 151 2.20 9.65 6.52
C LEU A 151 2.67 8.58 7.50
N PHE A 152 3.52 7.67 7.06
CA PHE A 152 4.03 6.62 7.93
C PHE A 152 5.48 6.28 7.64
N LEU A 153 6.24 6.04 8.72
CA LEU A 153 7.57 5.48 8.62
C LEU A 153 7.49 3.96 8.56
N HIS A 154 8.09 3.39 7.52
CA HIS A 154 8.26 1.95 7.36
C HIS A 154 9.65 1.67 6.78
N ASN A 155 10.46 0.89 7.50
CA ASN A 155 11.86 0.58 7.14
C ASN A 155 12.67 1.82 6.74
N SER A 156 12.63 2.85 7.60
CA SER A 156 13.34 4.13 7.45
C SER A 156 12.96 4.95 6.21
N LYS A 157 11.84 4.63 5.55
CA LYS A 157 11.28 5.40 4.43
C LYS A 157 9.99 6.06 4.89
N LEU A 158 9.77 7.30 4.45
CA LEU A 158 8.51 8.00 4.71
C LEU A 158 7.57 7.79 3.53
N TYR A 159 6.49 7.08 3.78
CA TYR A 159 5.41 6.90 2.83
C TYR A 159 4.35 7.95 3.09
N THR A 160 3.83 8.53 2.01
CA THR A 160 2.72 9.48 2.08
C THR A 160 1.62 9.00 1.16
N ILE A 161 0.39 8.89 1.68
CA ILE A 161 -0.79 8.56 0.89
C ILE A 161 -1.90 9.58 1.14
N TYR A 162 -2.64 9.94 0.10
CA TYR A 162 -3.92 10.64 0.23
C TYR A 162 -5.04 9.66 -0.04
N CYS A 163 -5.96 9.56 0.92
CA CYS A 163 -7.12 8.69 0.85
C CYS A 163 -8.39 9.51 0.65
N ASP A 164 -9.27 9.04 -0.24
CA ASP A 164 -10.63 9.55 -0.43
C ASP A 164 -11.62 8.38 -0.41
N LYS A 165 -12.52 8.38 0.57
CA LYS A 165 -13.50 7.31 0.84
C LYS A 165 -12.85 5.93 0.92
N GLY A 166 -11.72 5.87 1.62
CA GLY A 166 -10.95 4.63 1.82
C GLY A 166 -10.18 4.14 0.59
N LEU A 167 -10.13 4.91 -0.51
CA LEU A 167 -9.31 4.61 -1.67
C LEU A 167 -8.06 5.48 -1.68
N ILE A 168 -6.90 4.87 -1.92
CA ILE A 168 -5.68 5.63 -2.21
C ILE A 168 -5.88 6.34 -3.56
N LYS A 169 -5.68 7.65 -3.57
CA LYS A 169 -5.81 8.51 -4.76
C LYS A 169 -4.45 9.03 -5.22
N TYR A 170 -3.59 9.36 -4.27
CA TYR A 170 -2.21 9.76 -4.51
C TYR A 170 -1.31 9.07 -3.49
N ASN A 171 -0.07 8.81 -3.89
CA ASN A 171 0.95 8.27 -3.01
C ASN A 171 2.33 8.75 -3.45
N TYR A 172 3.29 8.73 -2.52
CA TYR A 172 4.68 9.01 -2.79
C TYR A 172 5.56 8.37 -1.71
N ILE A 173 6.79 8.00 -2.07
CA ILE A 173 7.76 7.40 -1.14
C ILE A 173 9.03 8.25 -1.09
N PHE A 174 9.31 8.83 0.07
CA PHE A 174 10.58 9.49 0.36
C PHE A 174 11.56 8.45 0.90
N ARG A 175 12.38 7.89 -0.02
CA ARG A 175 13.26 6.75 0.25
C ARG A 175 14.49 7.08 1.10
N ASN A 176 14.93 8.35 1.06
CA ASN A 176 16.10 8.84 1.78
C ASN A 176 15.70 9.84 2.88
N PHE A 177 14.58 9.58 3.55
CA PHE A 177 14.03 10.48 4.55
C PHE A 177 14.91 10.54 5.79
N LYS A 178 15.31 11.75 6.21
CA LYS A 178 15.90 11.99 7.52
C LYS A 178 14.85 12.56 8.45
N GLU A 179 14.82 12.03 9.66
CA GLU A 179 13.84 12.37 10.70
C GLU A 179 14.11 13.75 11.34
N SER A 180 14.04 14.84 10.56
CA SER A 180 14.07 16.22 11.03
C SER A 180 12.76 16.96 10.71
N SER A 181 12.47 18.02 11.47
CA SER A 181 11.28 18.86 11.26
C SER A 181 11.29 19.55 9.90
N GLU A 182 12.44 20.07 9.47
CA GLU A 182 12.56 20.73 8.17
C GLU A 182 12.33 19.75 7.01
N GLU A 183 12.90 18.56 7.10
CA GLU A 183 12.76 17.55 6.04
C GLU A 183 11.34 16.99 5.99
N PHE A 184 10.71 16.74 7.14
CA PHE A 184 9.31 16.31 7.19
C PHE A 184 8.39 17.35 6.54
N LYS A 185 8.58 18.63 6.87
CA LYS A 185 7.83 19.74 6.26
C LYS A 185 8.05 19.78 4.74
N ALA A 186 9.30 19.66 4.29
CA ALA A 186 9.62 19.67 2.87
C ALA A 186 8.95 18.51 2.12
N CYS A 187 8.95 17.31 2.70
CA CYS A 187 8.27 16.14 2.14
C CYS A 187 6.75 16.34 2.05
N LEU A 188 6.13 16.85 3.12
CA LEU A 188 4.70 17.11 3.14
C LEU A 188 4.30 18.20 2.12
N ASP A 189 5.02 19.32 2.11
CA ASP A 189 4.78 20.42 1.18
C ASP A 189 4.99 19.95 -0.27
N TYR A 190 6.02 19.14 -0.54
CA TYR A 190 6.24 18.53 -1.85
C TYR A 190 5.05 17.68 -2.28
N PHE A 191 4.58 16.77 -1.42
CA PHE A 191 3.45 15.90 -1.72
C PHE A 191 2.16 16.70 -2.01
N ILE A 192 1.86 17.73 -1.21
CA ILE A 192 0.69 18.60 -1.44
C ILE A 192 0.86 19.42 -2.72
N ASN A 193 2.05 19.92 -3.01
CA ASN A 193 2.32 20.73 -4.20
C ASN A 193 2.32 19.91 -5.50
N LEU A 194 2.68 18.63 -5.43
CA LEU A 194 2.57 17.69 -6.54
C LEU A 194 1.10 17.40 -6.86
N ASN A 195 0.23 17.43 -5.85
CA ASN A 195 -1.20 17.10 -5.94
C ASN A 195 -2.05 18.32 -5.51
N ARG A 196 -1.89 19.46 -6.19
CA ARG A 196 -2.49 20.75 -5.77
C ARG A 196 -4.01 20.70 -5.63
N GLU A 197 -4.67 19.84 -6.39
CA GLU A 197 -6.11 19.59 -6.37
C GLU A 197 -6.61 19.09 -5.00
N ILE A 198 -5.74 18.47 -4.18
CA ILE A 198 -6.12 18.01 -2.85
C ILE A 198 -5.85 19.01 -1.73
N LYS A 199 -5.17 20.14 -2.00
CA LYS A 199 -4.69 21.10 -0.97
C LYS A 199 -5.77 21.57 -0.01
N HIS A 200 -7.02 21.68 -0.47
CA HIS A 200 -8.17 22.12 0.33
C HIS A 200 -9.20 21.00 0.59
N SER A 201 -8.84 19.75 0.30
CA SER A 201 -9.77 18.62 0.30
C SER A 201 -9.70 17.74 1.55
N PHE A 202 -8.60 17.82 2.31
CA PHE A 202 -8.41 17.09 3.56
C PHE A 202 -8.53 18.01 4.77
N LYS A 203 -8.98 17.45 5.90
CA LYS A 203 -9.11 18.20 7.18
C LYS A 203 -8.06 17.83 8.22
N VAL A 204 -7.47 16.64 8.09
CA VAL A 204 -6.58 16.07 9.08
C VAL A 204 -5.48 15.29 8.37
N ILE A 205 -4.30 15.33 8.96
CA ILE A 205 -3.14 14.56 8.57
C ILE A 205 -2.89 13.53 9.68
N TYR A 206 -3.01 12.25 9.33
CA TYR A 206 -2.67 11.17 10.22
C TYR A 206 -1.20 10.82 10.06
N ILE A 207 -0.55 10.47 11.17
CA ILE A 207 0.85 10.03 11.14
C ILE A 207 1.05 8.75 11.94
N SER A 208 2.03 7.94 11.52
CA SER A 208 2.45 6.73 12.24
C SER A 208 3.96 6.60 12.25
N GLY A 209 4.52 6.27 13.41
CA GLY A 209 5.96 6.01 13.59
C GLY A 209 6.87 7.25 13.60
N VAL A 210 6.34 8.45 13.36
CA VAL A 210 7.08 9.72 13.40
C VAL A 210 7.05 10.29 14.83
N LYS A 211 8.21 10.75 15.33
CA LYS A 211 8.31 11.38 16.65
C LYS A 211 7.57 12.70 16.70
N GLU A 212 6.97 12.99 17.84
CA GLU A 212 6.17 14.20 18.08
C GLU A 212 6.98 15.50 17.93
N GLU A 213 8.27 15.47 18.27
CA GLU A 213 9.19 16.60 18.14
C GLU A 213 9.39 17.05 16.69
N ILE A 214 9.33 16.12 15.72
CA ILE A 214 9.53 16.38 14.29
C ILE A 214 8.38 17.21 13.72
N ILE A 215 7.17 17.07 14.26
CA ILE A 215 5.97 17.70 13.72
C ILE A 215 5.51 18.92 14.52
N ALA A 216 6.16 19.21 15.66
CA ALA A 216 5.68 20.18 16.64
C ALA A 216 5.40 21.57 16.04
N ASP A 217 6.29 22.05 15.17
CA ASP A 217 6.10 23.35 14.50
C ASP A 217 5.05 23.31 13.39
N ILE A 218 4.93 22.17 12.72
CA ILE A 218 4.03 21.97 11.57
C ILE A 218 2.58 21.84 12.05
N LYS A 219 2.35 21.40 13.29
CA LYS A 219 1.05 21.40 13.95
C LYS A 219 0.40 22.78 14.06
N LYS A 220 1.19 23.87 13.94
CA LYS A 220 0.67 25.24 13.89
C LYS A 220 -0.03 25.54 12.55
N ILE A 221 0.24 24.75 11.52
CA ILE A 221 -0.22 24.96 10.13
C ILE A 221 -1.30 23.97 9.74
N TYR A 222 -1.12 22.69 10.12
CA TYR A 222 -2.06 21.61 9.79
C TYR A 222 -2.55 20.91 11.05
N ASN A 223 -3.77 20.36 10.98
CA ASN A 223 -4.29 19.50 12.03
C ASN A 223 -3.71 18.08 11.90
N PHE A 224 -3.02 17.61 12.95
CA PHE A 224 -2.40 16.28 12.98
C PHE A 224 -3.01 15.39 14.05
N GLU A 225 -3.19 14.11 13.71
CA GLU A 225 -3.50 13.04 14.66
C GLU A 225 -2.39 11.98 14.61
N ASN A 226 -1.68 11.81 15.72
CA ASN A 226 -0.60 10.82 15.84
C ASN A 226 -1.18 9.47 16.29
N LEU A 227 -1.07 8.47 15.42
CA LEU A 227 -1.56 7.11 15.68
C LEU A 227 -0.53 6.23 16.42
N GLY A 228 0.62 6.80 16.78
CA GLY A 228 1.75 6.07 17.34
C GLY A 228 2.41 5.16 16.30
N LYS A 229 3.19 4.18 16.76
CA LYS A 229 3.71 3.13 15.88
C LYS A 229 2.62 2.08 15.65
N ILE A 230 2.28 1.84 14.40
CA ILE A 230 1.40 0.73 14.01
C ILE A 230 2.25 -0.52 13.79
N GLU A 231 2.03 -1.55 14.60
CA GLU A 231 2.75 -2.82 14.51
C GLU A 231 2.34 -3.64 13.27
N GLU A 232 3.31 -4.35 12.69
CA GLU A 232 3.12 -5.19 11.48
C GLU A 232 2.00 -6.22 11.68
N ASP A 233 1.85 -6.81 12.87
CA ASP A 233 0.81 -7.77 13.21
C ASP A 233 -0.60 -7.25 12.93
N LYS A 234 -0.84 -5.97 13.24
CA LYS A 234 -2.14 -5.33 13.02
C LYS A 234 -2.42 -5.12 11.54
N LEU A 235 -1.38 -4.82 10.76
CA LEU A 235 -1.46 -4.62 9.32
C LEU A 235 -1.66 -5.95 8.60
N PHE A 236 -0.79 -6.93 8.88
CA PHE A 236 -0.74 -8.19 8.13
C PHE A 236 -1.93 -9.08 8.46
N LYS A 237 -2.50 -8.97 9.67
CA LYS A 237 -3.79 -9.60 10.01
C LYS A 237 -4.91 -9.26 9.02
N LYS A 238 -4.89 -8.08 8.38
CA LYS A 238 -5.95 -7.67 7.44
C LYS A 238 -5.82 -8.32 6.05
N VAL A 239 -4.66 -8.88 5.73
CA VAL A 239 -4.38 -9.49 4.41
C VAL A 239 -4.25 -11.02 4.48
N VAL A 240 -4.48 -11.63 5.66
CA VAL A 240 -4.31 -13.07 5.96
C VAL A 240 -5.61 -13.76 6.37
#